data_AF-A0A950PMX2-F1
#
_entry.id   AF-A0A950PMX2-F1
#
_cell.length_a   1.000
_cell.length_b   1.000
_cell.length_c   1.000
_cell.angle_alpha   90.00
_cell.angle_beta   90.00
_cell.angle_gamma   90.00
#
_symmetry.space_group_name_H-M   'P 1'
#
loop_
_entity.id
_entity.type
_entity.pdbx_description
1 polymer ?
#
loop_
_entity_poly.entity_id
_entity_poly.type
_entity_poly.pdbx_seq_one_letter_code
_entity_poly.pdbx_strand_id
1 'polypeptide(L)'
;MRILDPPLDPAVRRWPPPEPKRLPELRQTVQEHQRTRFGLLNMAGALRRGSSSRYPHIAGAQDAAWATALVLCEQESQRLSDARLCYADEDMTGLAVAAGQTAPTEAITVDRLPSPSGLLVLAVPIGSYEREAGGSEVPEHILRDKPTPIVGVSWSLWSPAESLVKGGRPLASTTRSTPRRCCPWTRSARSGRVISEFCCRQPELMRDNERALFTGRHFPESGTLLGTTGAWAQIVYTAWQLMAQEGKHAWT
;
A
#
# COMPACT_ATOMS: atom_id res chain seq x y z
N MET A 1 6.08 -21.34 23.23
CA MET A 1 5.01 -20.57 22.57
C MET A 1 4.88 -21.10 21.15
N ARG A 2 3.81 -21.83 20.82
CA ARG A 2 3.58 -22.34 19.46
C ARG A 2 2.92 -21.23 18.64
N ILE A 3 3.66 -20.68 17.69
CA ILE A 3 3.09 -19.86 16.61
C ILE A 3 2.42 -20.87 15.68
N LEU A 4 1.14 -21.15 15.93
CA LEU A 4 0.30 -21.73 14.90
C LEU A 4 -0.04 -20.54 14.00
N ASP A 5 0.53 -20.49 12.80
CA ASP A 5 -0.03 -19.69 11.72
C ASP A 5 -1.45 -20.20 11.52
N PRO A 6 -2.51 -19.46 11.92
CA PRO A 6 -3.82 -19.84 11.44
C PRO A 6 -3.73 -19.77 9.90
N PRO A 7 -4.08 -20.84 9.18
CA PRO A 7 -4.16 -20.75 7.73
C PRO A 7 -5.04 -19.54 7.39
N LEU A 8 -4.58 -18.67 6.47
CA LEU A 8 -5.36 -17.53 6.02
C LEU A 8 -6.80 -17.97 5.80
N ASP A 9 -7.74 -17.24 6.42
CA ASP A 9 -9.16 -17.51 6.30
C ASP A 9 -9.49 -17.80 4.82
N PRO A 10 -10.17 -18.93 4.49
CA PRO A 10 -10.54 -19.23 3.11
C PRO A 10 -11.30 -18.08 2.42
N ALA A 11 -11.92 -17.16 3.16
CA ALA A 11 -12.48 -15.92 2.63
C ALA A 11 -11.42 -14.91 2.14
N VAL A 12 -10.27 -14.80 2.83
CA VAL A 12 -9.11 -14.00 2.39
C VAL A 12 -8.55 -14.54 1.08
N ARG A 13 -8.53 -15.86 0.91
CA ARG A 13 -8.08 -16.52 -0.34
C ARG A 13 -8.96 -16.21 -1.56
N ARG A 14 -10.13 -15.57 -1.40
CA ARG A 14 -11.05 -15.24 -2.51
C ARG A 14 -10.71 -13.93 -3.23
N TRP A 15 -9.46 -13.49 -3.19
CA TRP A 15 -8.96 -12.45 -4.09
C TRP A 15 -8.84 -13.05 -5.49
N PRO A 16 -9.59 -12.60 -6.51
CA PRO A 16 -9.37 -13.00 -7.88
C PRO A 16 -8.30 -12.06 -8.47
N PRO A 17 -7.02 -12.45 -8.52
CA PRO A 17 -5.98 -11.54 -9.00
C PRO A 17 -6.27 -11.13 -10.45
N PRO A 18 -6.01 -9.86 -10.80
CA PRO A 18 -6.15 -9.40 -12.17
C PRO A 18 -5.12 -10.11 -13.05
N GLU A 19 -5.49 -10.40 -14.30
CA GLU A 19 -4.52 -10.87 -15.29
C GLU A 19 -3.39 -9.82 -15.45
N PRO A 20 -2.11 -10.21 -15.62
CA PRO A 20 -0.99 -9.26 -15.71
C PRO A 20 -1.17 -8.19 -16.79
N LYS A 21 -1.79 -8.53 -17.93
CA LYS A 21 -2.10 -7.59 -19.01
C LYS A 21 -3.10 -6.49 -18.61
N ARG A 22 -3.83 -6.66 -17.50
CA ARG A 22 -4.82 -5.71 -16.96
C ARG A 22 -4.23 -4.74 -15.92
N LEU A 23 -2.95 -4.86 -15.60
CA LEU A 23 -2.29 -3.97 -14.64
C LEU A 23 -2.29 -2.50 -15.08
N PRO A 24 -2.14 -2.13 -16.37
CA PRO A 24 -2.25 -0.74 -16.79
C PRO A 24 -3.61 -0.11 -16.46
N GLU A 25 -4.71 -0.83 -16.71
CA GLU A 25 -6.08 -0.39 -16.44
C GLU A 25 -6.35 -0.32 -14.93
N LEU A 26 -5.83 -1.29 -14.17
CA LEU A 26 -5.90 -1.27 -12.71
C LEU A 26 -5.20 -0.04 -12.14
N ARG A 27 -3.97 0.24 -12.58
CA ARG A 27 -3.22 1.45 -12.20
C ARG A 27 -4.04 2.70 -12.48
N GLN A 28 -4.60 2.81 -13.69
CA GLN A 28 -5.42 3.96 -14.08
C GLN A 28 -6.65 4.11 -13.16
N THR A 29 -7.36 3.02 -12.89
CA THR A 29 -8.52 3.01 -12.00
C THR A 29 -8.18 3.50 -10.59
N VAL A 30 -7.04 3.06 -10.05
CA VAL A 30 -6.58 3.49 -8.74
C VAL A 30 -6.18 4.98 -8.76
N GLN A 31 -5.47 5.43 -9.80
CA GLN A 31 -5.10 6.83 -9.96
C GLN A 31 -6.32 7.75 -10.05
N GLU A 32 -7.31 7.37 -10.85
CA GLU A 32 -8.58 8.10 -10.99
C GLU A 32 -9.31 8.18 -9.66
N HIS A 33 -9.36 7.08 -8.89
CA HIS A 33 -9.99 7.08 -7.58
C HIS A 33 -9.37 8.08 -6.62
N GLN A 34 -8.03 8.20 -6.58
CA GLN A 34 -7.34 9.16 -5.71
C GLN A 34 -7.74 10.62 -6.01
N ARG A 35 -8.16 10.91 -7.24
CA ARG A 35 -8.61 12.25 -7.66
C ARG A 35 -10.09 12.52 -7.37
N THR A 36 -10.86 11.49 -7.01
CA THR A 36 -12.28 11.67 -6.69
C THR A 36 -12.47 12.28 -5.30
N ARG A 37 -13.55 13.06 -5.12
CA ARG A 37 -13.96 13.57 -3.80
C ARG A 37 -14.12 12.44 -2.77
N PHE A 38 -14.61 11.28 -3.21
CA PHE A 38 -14.79 10.13 -2.34
C PHE A 38 -13.44 9.52 -1.89
N GLY A 39 -12.45 9.43 -2.79
CA GLY A 39 -11.08 9.02 -2.44
C GLY A 39 -10.45 9.97 -1.40
N LEU A 40 -10.60 11.28 -1.60
CA LEU A 40 -10.13 12.30 -0.66
C LEU A 40 -10.81 12.20 0.71
N LEU A 41 -12.13 12.02 0.75
CA LEU A 41 -12.89 11.85 1.99
C LEU A 41 -12.45 10.59 2.75
N ASN A 42 -12.22 9.47 2.05
CA ASN A 42 -11.71 8.25 2.67
C ASN A 42 -10.32 8.47 3.29
N MET A 43 -9.42 9.12 2.56
CA MET A 43 -8.08 9.44 3.04
C MET A 43 -8.13 10.38 4.25
N ALA A 44 -8.91 11.46 4.19
CA ALA A 44 -9.08 12.38 5.31
C ALA A 44 -9.67 11.67 6.54
N GLY A 45 -10.65 10.78 6.34
CA GLY A 45 -11.21 9.95 7.41
C GLY A 45 -10.16 9.03 8.06
N ALA A 46 -9.32 8.38 7.25
CA ALA A 46 -8.22 7.54 7.76
C ALA A 46 -7.19 8.36 8.56
N LEU A 47 -6.85 9.56 8.08
CA LEU A 47 -5.94 10.47 8.79
C LEU A 47 -6.49 10.92 10.14
N ARG A 48 -7.78 11.26 10.22
CA ARG A 48 -8.44 11.64 11.48
C ARG A 48 -8.44 10.51 12.52
N ARG A 49 -8.44 9.26 12.07
CA ARG A 49 -8.34 8.06 12.94
C ARG A 49 -6.90 7.70 13.32
N GLY A 50 -5.90 8.43 12.82
CA GLY A 50 -4.49 8.10 13.07
C GLY A 50 -4.00 6.85 12.34
N SER A 51 -4.70 6.37 11.31
CA SER A 51 -4.32 5.17 10.55
C SER A 51 -3.08 5.35 9.65
N SER A 52 -2.45 6.54 9.63
CA SER A 52 -1.22 6.78 8.87
C SER A 52 -0.06 7.06 9.81
N SER A 53 1.04 6.34 9.60
CA SER A 53 2.26 6.50 10.41
C SER A 53 3.00 7.80 10.11
N ARG A 54 2.86 8.37 8.90
CA ARG A 54 3.61 9.56 8.44
C ARG A 54 2.87 10.35 7.36
N TYR A 55 2.64 11.62 7.64
CA TYR A 55 2.00 12.52 6.69
C TYR A 55 2.56 13.95 6.82
N PRO A 56 2.51 14.75 5.74
CA PRO A 56 3.00 16.13 5.78
C PRO A 56 2.15 16.97 6.74
N HIS A 57 2.81 17.78 7.58
CA HIS A 57 2.13 18.79 8.37
C HIS A 57 1.90 20.04 7.51
N ILE A 58 0.64 20.48 7.38
CA ILE A 58 0.27 21.66 6.61
C ILE A 58 -0.10 22.79 7.57
N ALA A 59 0.85 23.69 7.82
CA ALA A 59 0.67 24.81 8.73
C ALA A 59 -0.46 25.74 8.27
N GLY A 60 -1.32 26.16 9.19
CA GLY A 60 -2.41 27.12 8.92
C GLY A 60 -3.64 26.55 8.20
N ALA A 61 -3.69 25.23 7.93
CA ALA A 61 -4.89 24.61 7.37
C ALA A 61 -6.02 24.56 8.41
N GLN A 62 -7.24 24.99 8.01
CA GLN A 62 -8.43 24.89 8.87
C GLN A 62 -8.80 23.44 9.18
N ASP A 63 -8.66 22.56 8.18
CA ASP A 63 -8.77 21.11 8.33
C ASP A 63 -7.46 20.46 7.90
N ALA A 64 -6.59 20.18 8.87
CA ALA A 64 -5.29 19.57 8.63
C ALA A 64 -5.39 18.20 7.96
N ALA A 65 -6.41 17.39 8.29
CA ALA A 65 -6.58 16.06 7.71
C ALA A 65 -7.00 16.14 6.24
N TRP A 66 -7.91 17.07 5.91
CA TRP A 66 -8.32 17.31 4.52
C TRP A 66 -7.16 17.84 3.66
N ALA A 67 -6.43 18.85 4.15
CA ALA A 67 -5.28 19.40 3.45
C ALA A 67 -4.19 18.34 3.22
N THR A 68 -3.94 17.51 4.24
CA THR A 68 -3.01 16.38 4.14
C THR A 68 -3.48 15.33 3.15
N ALA A 69 -4.78 15.01 3.14
CA ALA A 69 -5.37 14.06 2.20
C ALA A 69 -5.17 14.51 0.74
N LEU A 70 -5.36 15.79 0.44
CA LEU A 70 -5.08 16.35 -0.90
C LEU A 70 -3.64 16.09 -1.34
N VAL A 71 -2.67 16.39 -0.48
CA VAL A 71 -1.24 16.17 -0.78
C VAL A 71 -0.94 14.68 -0.96
N LEU A 72 -1.45 13.83 -0.09
CA LEU A 72 -1.19 12.39 -0.15
C LEU A 72 -1.85 11.70 -1.34
N CYS A 73 -3.07 12.10 -1.72
CA CYS A 73 -3.76 11.58 -2.89
C CYS A 73 -3.09 12.04 -4.19
N GLU A 74 -2.62 13.30 -4.25
CA GLU A 74 -1.86 13.78 -5.41
C GLU A 74 -0.52 13.08 -5.55
N GLN A 75 0.23 12.94 -4.45
CA GLN A 75 1.48 12.17 -4.43
C GLN A 75 1.28 10.72 -4.86
N GLU A 76 0.19 10.09 -4.42
CA GLU A 76 -0.13 8.72 -4.83
C GLU A 76 -0.49 8.64 -6.31
N SER A 77 -1.28 9.58 -6.81
CA SER A 77 -1.60 9.70 -8.24
C SER A 77 -0.34 9.87 -9.09
N GLN A 78 0.61 10.71 -8.67
CA GLN A 78 1.88 10.90 -9.35
C GLN A 78 2.74 9.63 -9.30
N ARG A 79 2.88 9.02 -8.11
CA ARG A 79 3.62 7.76 -7.93
C ARG A 79 3.07 6.65 -8.83
N LEU A 80 1.75 6.53 -8.94
CA LEU A 80 1.11 5.57 -9.85
C LEU A 80 1.39 5.93 -11.30
N SER A 81 1.30 7.21 -11.69
CA SER A 81 1.63 7.67 -13.05
C SER A 81 3.02 7.22 -13.49
N ASP A 82 4.01 7.32 -12.60
CA ASP A 82 5.42 6.99 -12.87
C ASP A 82 5.77 5.52 -12.60
N ALA A 83 4.80 4.71 -12.18
CA ALA A 83 5.04 3.35 -11.72
C ALA A 83 5.42 2.39 -12.86
N ARG A 84 6.54 1.68 -12.70
CA ARG A 84 6.78 0.38 -13.35
C ARG A 84 5.78 -0.64 -12.80
N LEU A 85 5.11 -1.37 -13.69
CA LEU A 85 4.14 -2.40 -13.31
C LEU A 85 4.85 -3.74 -13.09
N CYS A 86 4.60 -4.36 -11.94
CA CYS A 86 5.14 -5.66 -11.56
C CYS A 86 3.99 -6.58 -11.11
N TYR A 87 4.11 -7.86 -11.43
CA TYR A 87 3.18 -8.90 -10.99
C TYR A 87 3.99 -10.01 -10.34
N ALA A 88 3.64 -10.41 -9.12
CA ALA A 88 4.14 -11.63 -8.52
C ALA A 88 3.06 -12.69 -8.66
N ASP A 89 3.39 -13.80 -9.32
CA ASP A 89 2.51 -14.97 -9.38
C ASP A 89 2.41 -15.66 -8.02
N GLU A 90 1.68 -16.78 -7.97
CA GLU A 90 1.43 -17.52 -6.74
C GLU A 90 2.74 -18.07 -6.15
N ASP A 91 3.63 -18.61 -6.99
CA ASP A 91 4.90 -19.20 -6.58
C ASP A 91 5.84 -18.13 -6.01
N MET A 92 6.02 -17.02 -6.72
CA MET A 92 6.86 -15.90 -6.26
C MET A 92 6.31 -15.29 -4.98
N THR A 93 4.99 -15.12 -4.88
CA THR A 93 4.36 -14.60 -3.66
C THR A 93 4.56 -15.57 -2.50
N GLY A 94 4.39 -16.87 -2.72
CA GLY A 94 4.62 -17.91 -1.71
C GLY A 94 6.07 -17.92 -1.21
N LEU A 95 7.04 -17.84 -2.12
CA LEU A 95 8.46 -17.72 -1.78
C LEU A 95 8.75 -16.44 -0.99
N ALA A 96 8.19 -15.30 -1.41
CA ALA A 96 8.36 -14.02 -0.72
C ALA A 96 7.76 -14.04 0.69
N VAL A 97 6.59 -14.68 0.88
CA VAL A 97 5.97 -14.85 2.21
C VAL A 97 6.85 -15.72 3.08
N ALA A 98 7.29 -16.89 2.59
CA ALA A 98 8.13 -17.81 3.35
C ALA A 98 9.47 -17.18 3.76
N ALA A 99 10.17 -16.55 2.82
CA ALA A 99 11.43 -15.89 3.10
C ALA A 99 11.24 -14.61 3.95
N GLY A 100 10.11 -13.92 3.80
CA GLY A 100 9.73 -12.76 4.61
C GLY A 100 9.42 -13.09 6.08
N GLN A 101 9.39 -14.36 6.48
CA GLN A 101 9.34 -14.77 7.89
C GLN A 101 10.71 -14.61 8.59
N THR A 102 11.81 -14.55 7.84
CA THR A 102 13.17 -14.36 8.37
C THR A 102 13.70 -12.99 7.96
N ALA A 103 13.98 -12.12 8.95
CA ALA A 103 14.52 -10.77 8.69
C ALA A 103 15.77 -10.86 7.82
N PRO A 104 15.82 -10.13 6.68
CA PRO A 104 17.06 -9.96 5.96
C PRO A 104 18.11 -9.39 6.90
N THR A 105 19.25 -10.08 7.00
CA THR A 105 20.40 -9.59 7.78
C THR A 105 21.07 -8.41 7.10
N GLU A 106 20.89 -8.27 5.79
CA GLU A 106 21.35 -7.13 5.01
C GLU A 106 20.51 -5.87 5.25
N ALA A 107 21.17 -4.70 5.18
CA ALA A 107 20.48 -3.43 5.26
C ALA A 107 19.63 -3.18 4.00
N ILE A 108 18.57 -2.39 4.15
CA ILE A 108 17.72 -1.97 3.04
C ILE A 108 18.56 -1.11 2.07
N THR A 109 18.64 -1.50 0.79
CA THR A 109 19.36 -0.73 -0.25
C THR A 109 18.44 -0.36 -1.42
N VAL A 110 18.80 0.69 -2.18
CA VAL A 110 17.97 1.17 -3.31
C VAL A 110 18.12 0.23 -4.49
N ASP A 111 19.29 -0.37 -4.64
CA ASP A 111 19.66 -1.23 -5.76
C ASP A 111 18.88 -2.55 -5.81
N ARG A 112 18.14 -2.87 -4.75
CA ARG A 112 17.23 -4.03 -4.69
C ARG A 112 15.83 -3.72 -5.23
N LEU A 113 15.50 -2.46 -5.48
CA LEU A 113 14.20 -2.10 -6.06
C LEU A 113 14.17 -2.46 -7.56
N PRO A 114 13.06 -3.00 -8.09
CA PRO A 114 12.95 -3.27 -9.52
C PRO A 114 12.94 -1.98 -10.37
N SER A 115 12.64 -0.85 -9.73
CA SER A 115 12.62 0.50 -10.32
C SER A 115 12.50 1.57 -9.22
N PRO A 116 12.83 2.85 -9.50
CA PRO A 116 12.66 3.96 -8.55
C PRO A 116 11.20 4.16 -8.09
N SER A 117 10.23 3.87 -8.95
CA SER A 117 8.79 3.94 -8.68
C SER A 117 8.07 2.78 -9.35
N GLY A 118 7.13 2.15 -8.64
CA GLY A 118 6.39 1.01 -9.18
C GLY A 118 5.11 0.65 -8.45
N LEU A 119 4.35 -0.25 -9.08
CA LEU A 119 3.14 -0.88 -8.57
C LEU A 119 3.31 -2.38 -8.71
N LEU A 120 3.29 -3.09 -7.59
CA LEU A 120 3.36 -4.54 -7.51
C LEU A 120 1.99 -5.05 -7.11
N VAL A 121 1.45 -5.98 -7.90
CA VAL A 121 0.25 -6.75 -7.58
C VAL A 121 0.63 -8.20 -7.33
N LEU A 122 0.05 -8.78 -6.29
CA LEU A 122 0.32 -10.13 -5.81
C LEU A 122 -0.84 -11.04 -6.21
N ALA A 123 -0.52 -12.23 -6.73
CA ALA A 123 -1.52 -13.22 -7.10
C ALA A 123 -2.30 -13.73 -5.88
N VAL A 124 -1.64 -13.82 -4.73
CA VAL A 124 -2.23 -14.22 -3.46
C VAL A 124 -2.01 -13.15 -2.38
N PRO A 125 -2.92 -12.98 -1.41
CA PRO A 125 -2.72 -12.03 -0.32
C PRO A 125 -1.52 -12.40 0.55
N ILE A 126 -0.71 -11.40 0.92
CA ILE A 126 0.43 -11.57 1.86
C ILE A 126 0.02 -11.36 3.32
N GLY A 127 -1.27 -11.12 3.56
CA GLY A 127 -1.84 -10.89 4.87
C GLY A 127 -3.20 -10.22 4.76
N SER A 128 -3.78 -9.95 5.91
CA SER A 128 -5.02 -9.18 6.02
C SER A 128 -5.09 -8.52 7.38
N TYR A 129 -5.98 -7.54 7.51
CA TYR A 129 -6.30 -6.96 8.81
C TYR A 129 -7.81 -6.76 8.96
N GLU A 130 -8.26 -6.69 10.21
CA GLU A 130 -9.63 -6.35 10.56
C GLU A 130 -9.82 -4.85 10.43
N ARG A 131 -10.83 -4.43 9.67
CA ARG A 131 -11.15 -3.01 9.57
C ARG A 131 -11.91 -2.62 10.83
N GLU A 132 -11.36 -1.70 11.61
CA GLU A 132 -12.08 -1.11 12.73
C GLU A 132 -13.39 -0.48 12.23
N ALA A 133 -14.52 -0.83 12.85
CA ALA A 133 -15.86 -0.39 12.44
C ALA A 133 -16.09 1.14 12.61
N GLY A 134 -15.10 1.89 13.11
CA GLY A 134 -15.22 3.32 13.38
C GLY A 134 -15.07 4.18 12.11
N GLY A 135 -16.17 4.75 11.62
CA GLY A 135 -16.12 5.97 10.82
C GLY A 135 -16.20 5.82 9.30
N SER A 136 -16.88 4.79 8.79
CA SER A 136 -17.44 4.82 7.44
C SER A 136 -18.95 5.05 7.55
N GLU A 137 -19.50 6.00 6.80
CA GLU A 137 -20.97 6.18 6.66
C GLU A 137 -21.64 4.97 5.97
N VAL A 138 -20.85 3.98 5.55
CA VAL A 138 -21.35 2.73 4.99
C VAL A 138 -21.97 1.90 6.13
N PRO A 139 -23.22 1.43 5.98
CA PRO A 139 -23.90 0.64 7.00
C PRO A 139 -23.06 -0.53 7.51
N GLU A 140 -22.93 -0.65 8.83
CA GLU A 140 -22.05 -1.63 9.49
C GLU A 140 -22.26 -3.07 9.02
N HIS A 141 -23.49 -3.46 8.69
CA HIS A 141 -23.84 -4.82 8.26
C HIS A 141 -23.27 -5.20 6.88
N ILE A 142 -22.79 -4.23 6.09
CA ILE A 142 -22.15 -4.48 4.78
C ILE A 142 -20.64 -4.69 4.94
N LEU A 143 -20.04 -4.13 5.99
CA LEU A 143 -18.59 -4.10 6.20
C LEU A 143 -18.10 -5.04 7.31
N ARG A 144 -18.98 -5.44 8.23
CA ARG A 144 -18.63 -6.38 9.31
C ARG A 144 -18.38 -7.78 8.71
N ASP A 145 -17.30 -8.40 9.16
CA ASP A 145 -16.97 -9.83 9.02
C ASP A 145 -16.04 -10.25 7.88
N LYS A 146 -15.45 -9.34 7.10
CA LYS A 146 -14.39 -9.76 6.14
C LYS A 146 -13.07 -9.03 6.37
N PRO A 147 -12.01 -9.77 6.76
CA PRO A 147 -10.68 -9.18 6.83
C PRO A 147 -10.26 -8.66 5.46
N THR A 148 -9.59 -7.50 5.46
CA THR A 148 -9.20 -6.81 4.25
C THR A 148 -7.86 -7.35 3.77
N PRO A 149 -7.76 -7.98 2.59
CA PRO A 149 -6.53 -8.61 2.14
C PRO A 149 -5.53 -7.56 1.62
N ILE A 150 -4.24 -7.79 1.88
CA ILE A 150 -3.12 -7.03 1.31
C ILE A 150 -2.65 -7.74 0.04
N VAL A 151 -2.90 -7.11 -1.11
CA VAL A 151 -2.72 -7.74 -2.44
C VAL A 151 -1.88 -6.90 -3.39
N GLY A 152 -1.41 -5.73 -2.96
CA GLY A 152 -0.54 -4.91 -3.77
C GLY A 152 0.14 -3.81 -2.97
N VAL A 153 1.13 -3.19 -3.60
CA VAL A 153 1.92 -2.09 -3.03
C VAL A 153 2.37 -1.15 -4.14
N SER A 154 2.24 0.15 -3.91
CA SER A 154 2.93 1.16 -4.70
C SER A 154 4.12 1.70 -3.92
N TRP A 155 5.20 2.02 -4.63
CA TRP A 155 6.39 2.62 -4.04
C TRP A 155 6.95 3.72 -4.93
N SER A 156 7.68 4.63 -4.30
CA SER A 156 8.56 5.58 -4.96
C SER A 156 9.73 5.89 -4.04
N LEU A 157 10.84 6.36 -4.60
CA LEU A 157 11.79 7.13 -3.82
C LEU A 157 11.07 8.38 -3.29
N TRP A 158 11.45 8.81 -2.09
CA TRP A 158 10.92 10.03 -1.50
C TRP A 158 12.07 10.90 -1.06
N SER A 159 12.00 12.17 -1.43
CA SER A 159 12.88 13.21 -0.91
C SER A 159 12.04 14.22 -0.12
N PRO A 160 12.50 14.69 1.05
CA PRO A 160 11.84 15.79 1.75
C PRO A 160 11.67 17.04 0.87
N ALA A 161 12.59 17.27 -0.07
CA ALA A 161 12.56 18.41 -0.98
C ALA A 161 11.37 18.37 -1.95
N GLU A 162 10.82 17.18 -2.23
CA GLU A 162 9.68 16.98 -3.15
C GLU A 162 8.34 17.33 -2.51
N SER A 163 8.30 17.58 -1.19
CA SER A 163 7.08 17.97 -0.47
C SER A 163 6.73 19.46 -0.63
N LEU A 164 7.55 20.24 -1.34
CA LEU A 164 7.29 21.65 -1.63
C LEU A 164 6.35 21.77 -2.84
N VAL A 165 5.06 21.83 -2.57
CA VAL A 165 4.02 22.08 -3.57
C VAL A 165 4.35 23.36 -4.36
N LYS A 166 4.34 23.25 -5.71
CA LYS A 166 4.40 24.38 -6.66
C LYS A 166 3.24 25.34 -6.36
N GLY A 167 3.52 26.46 -5.70
CA GLY A 167 2.48 27.44 -5.36
C GLY A 167 2.88 28.58 -4.42
N GLY A 168 4.09 28.57 -3.84
CA GLY A 168 4.65 29.76 -3.19
C GLY A 168 4.25 29.98 -1.73
N ARG A 169 4.85 29.21 -0.82
CA ARG A 169 5.79 29.65 0.24
C ARG A 169 6.06 28.45 1.16
N PRO A 170 7.32 28.12 1.50
CA PRO A 170 7.63 26.94 2.31
C PRO A 170 7.40 27.21 3.79
N LEU A 171 6.70 26.32 4.48
CA LEU A 171 6.85 26.17 5.94
C LEU A 171 6.64 24.70 6.33
N ALA A 172 7.53 23.82 5.87
CA ALA A 172 7.64 22.47 6.38
C ALA A 172 9.13 22.17 6.62
N SER A 173 9.59 22.39 7.85
CA SER A 173 10.89 21.87 8.29
C SER A 173 10.72 20.40 8.65
N THR A 174 11.31 19.50 7.89
CA THR A 174 11.58 18.12 8.34
C THR A 174 13.08 17.94 8.48
N THR A 175 13.51 17.52 9.67
CA THR A 175 14.91 17.27 10.03
C THR A 175 15.48 16.09 9.24
N ARG A 176 16.77 16.22 8.86
CA ARG A 176 17.54 15.37 7.93
C ARG A 176 17.40 13.86 8.18
N SER A 177 16.69 13.18 7.28
CA SER A 177 17.02 11.86 6.72
C SER A 177 16.21 11.69 5.42
N THR A 178 16.67 10.86 4.49
CA THR A 178 15.92 10.45 3.28
C THR A 178 15.13 9.17 3.56
N PRO A 179 13.85 9.23 3.99
CA PRO A 179 12.97 8.07 4.05
C PRO A 179 12.44 7.74 2.66
N ARG A 180 12.13 6.47 2.42
CA ARG A 180 11.26 6.03 1.31
C ARG A 180 9.80 6.05 1.76
N ARG A 181 8.86 5.87 0.85
CA ARG A 181 7.44 5.64 1.16
C ARG A 181 6.94 4.42 0.39
N CYS A 182 6.30 3.50 1.09
CA CYS A 182 5.63 2.31 0.56
C CYS A 182 4.17 2.37 1.02
N CYS A 183 3.22 2.37 0.09
CA CYS A 183 1.80 2.36 0.42
C CYS A 183 1.24 0.96 0.13
N PRO A 184 1.00 0.09 1.12
CA PRO A 184 0.17 -1.10 0.90
C PRO A 184 -1.23 -0.71 0.40
N TRP A 185 -1.77 -1.55 -0.49
CA TRP A 185 -3.12 -1.47 -1.04
C TRP A 185 -3.97 -2.64 -0.57
N THR A 186 -5.26 -2.36 -0.40
CA THR A 186 -6.27 -3.28 0.08
C THR A 186 -7.43 -3.43 -0.87
N ARG A 187 -8.14 -4.56 -0.82
CA ARG A 187 -9.38 -4.73 -1.60
C ARG A 187 -10.58 -4.10 -0.89
N SER A 188 -11.46 -3.42 -1.63
CA SER A 188 -12.84 -3.19 -1.16
C SER A 188 -13.71 -4.42 -1.41
N ALA A 189 -14.22 -5.06 -0.35
CA ALA A 189 -15.13 -6.19 -0.48
C ALA A 189 -16.54 -5.73 -0.90
N ARG A 190 -17.04 -6.18 -2.05
CA ARG A 190 -18.49 -6.26 -2.32
C ARG A 190 -18.88 -7.69 -2.65
N SER A 191 -19.79 -8.27 -1.88
CA SER A 191 -20.56 -9.46 -2.27
C SER A 191 -21.68 -9.03 -3.21
N GLY A 192 -21.81 -9.71 -4.35
CA GLY A 192 -22.81 -9.38 -5.36
C GLY A 192 -24.25 -9.55 -4.87
N ARG A 193 -25.03 -8.46 -4.89
CA ARG A 193 -26.36 -8.39 -5.52
C ARG A 193 -26.82 -6.93 -5.60
N VAL A 194 -27.58 -6.68 -6.66
CA VAL A 194 -28.15 -5.42 -7.15
C VAL A 194 -28.81 -4.58 -6.04
N ILE A 195 -28.24 -3.42 -5.74
CA ILE A 195 -28.96 -2.24 -5.23
C ILE A 195 -28.42 -1.01 -5.98
N SER A 196 -29.36 -0.36 -6.65
CA SER A 196 -29.38 0.88 -7.44
C SER A 196 -28.17 1.82 -7.44
N GLU A 197 -27.68 2.08 -8.66
CA GLU A 197 -27.46 3.42 -9.25
C GLU A 197 -27.41 4.60 -8.26
N PHE A 198 -26.21 4.86 -7.74
CA PHE A 198 -25.63 6.17 -7.34
C PHE A 198 -24.42 6.02 -6.38
N CYS A 199 -24.01 4.80 -6.04
CA CYS A 199 -22.80 4.57 -5.25
C CYS A 199 -21.55 4.53 -6.13
N CYS A 200 -20.73 5.59 -6.07
CA CYS A 200 -19.39 5.71 -6.64
C CYS A 200 -18.68 4.34 -6.71
N ARG A 201 -18.32 3.87 -7.92
CA ARG A 201 -17.53 2.64 -8.10
C ARG A 201 -16.23 2.80 -7.30
N GLN A 202 -16.11 2.06 -6.20
CA GLN A 202 -14.83 1.97 -5.49
C GLN A 202 -13.85 1.20 -6.38
N PRO A 203 -12.57 1.60 -6.45
CA PRO A 203 -11.56 0.86 -7.16
C PRO A 203 -11.39 -0.51 -6.50
N GLU A 204 -10.94 -1.47 -7.30
CA GLU A 204 -10.63 -2.81 -6.84
C GLU A 204 -9.51 -2.82 -5.78
N LEU A 205 -8.62 -1.82 -5.83
CA LEU A 205 -7.60 -1.53 -4.83
C LEU A 205 -7.81 -0.14 -4.19
N MET A 206 -7.88 -0.11 -2.86
CA MET A 206 -7.90 1.08 -2.02
C MET A 206 -6.58 1.22 -1.28
N ARG A 207 -6.15 2.45 -1.02
CA ARG A 207 -4.95 2.69 -0.24
C ARG A 207 -5.22 2.31 1.21
N ASP A 208 -4.27 1.61 1.83
CA ASP A 208 -4.38 1.18 3.21
C ASP A 208 -3.48 2.01 4.12
N ASN A 209 -2.24 1.54 4.30
CA ASN A 209 -1.26 2.16 5.15
C ASN A 209 -0.17 2.82 4.30
N GLU A 210 0.68 3.61 4.93
CA GLU A 210 1.93 4.09 4.36
C GLU A 210 3.06 3.81 5.34
N ARG A 211 4.11 3.17 4.85
CA ARG A 211 5.30 2.81 5.61
C ARG A 211 6.53 3.30 4.89
N ALA A 212 7.40 3.96 5.63
CA ALA A 212 8.68 4.36 5.11
C ALA A 212 9.74 3.28 5.34
N LEU A 213 10.50 2.96 4.31
CA LEU A 213 11.72 2.16 4.39
C LEU A 213 12.93 3.10 4.33
N PHE A 214 13.93 2.91 5.17
CA PHE A 214 15.10 3.78 5.20
C PHE A 214 16.31 3.04 4.67
N THR A 215 16.95 3.61 3.64
CA THR A 215 18.21 3.08 3.13
C THR A 215 19.26 3.00 4.24
N GLY A 216 20.00 1.90 4.32
CA GLY A 216 21.03 1.68 5.33
C GLY A 216 20.51 1.25 6.70
N ARG A 217 19.18 1.09 6.88
CA ARG A 217 18.59 0.48 8.07
C ARG A 217 18.27 -0.99 7.82
N HIS A 218 18.35 -1.81 8.85
CA HIS A 218 17.85 -3.18 8.83
C HIS A 218 16.34 -3.19 9.08
N PHE A 219 15.68 -4.27 8.64
CA PHE A 219 14.35 -4.56 9.15
C PHE A 219 14.43 -4.84 10.65
N PRO A 220 13.41 -4.47 11.44
CA PRO A 220 13.33 -4.93 12.83
C PRO A 220 13.33 -6.47 12.85
N GLU A 221 13.94 -7.08 13.87
CA GLU A 221 13.96 -8.54 14.02
C GLU A 221 12.52 -9.08 13.94
N SER A 222 12.30 -10.08 13.08
CA SER A 222 10.98 -10.62 12.70
C SER A 222 10.20 -11.32 13.83
N GLY A 223 10.66 -11.18 15.08
CA GLY A 223 10.20 -11.96 16.22
C GLY A 223 8.85 -11.58 16.82
N THR A 224 8.11 -10.58 16.32
CA THR A 224 6.94 -10.10 17.07
C THR A 224 5.57 -10.01 16.44
N LEU A 225 5.32 -9.86 15.13
CA LEU A 225 3.92 -9.98 14.65
C LEU A 225 3.83 -10.17 13.13
N LEU A 226 3.51 -11.39 12.69
CA LEU A 226 2.81 -11.58 11.42
C LEU A 226 1.52 -10.75 11.44
N GLY A 227 1.17 -10.15 10.29
CA GLY A 227 0.02 -9.23 10.21
C GLY A 227 0.33 -7.77 10.58
N THR A 228 1.60 -7.40 10.81
CA THR A 228 1.98 -5.98 10.89
C THR A 228 2.41 -5.44 9.53
N THR A 229 2.28 -4.12 9.37
CA THR A 229 2.84 -3.39 8.22
C THR A 229 4.36 -3.60 8.07
N GLY A 230 5.06 -3.95 9.16
CA GLY A 230 6.49 -4.27 9.12
C GLY A 230 6.77 -5.60 8.44
N ALA A 231 6.04 -6.65 8.84
CA ALA A 231 6.10 -7.95 8.20
C ALA A 231 5.74 -7.87 6.71
N TRP A 232 4.66 -7.15 6.35
CA TRP A 232 4.28 -6.99 4.94
C TRP A 232 5.33 -6.25 4.12
N ALA A 233 5.97 -5.22 4.68
CA ALA A 233 7.03 -4.50 3.98
C ALA A 233 8.29 -5.36 3.78
N GLN A 234 8.58 -6.28 4.71
CA GLN A 234 9.65 -7.26 4.56
C GLN A 234 9.32 -8.25 3.44
N ILE A 235 8.11 -8.82 3.41
CA ILE A 235 7.65 -9.71 2.33
C ILE A 235 7.75 -9.03 0.96
N VAL A 236 7.26 -7.79 0.87
CA VAL A 236 7.36 -6.97 -0.35
C VAL A 236 8.80 -6.75 -0.77
N TYR A 237 9.69 -6.44 0.18
CA TYR A 237 11.11 -6.25 -0.11
C TYR A 237 11.76 -7.53 -0.62
N THR A 238 11.42 -8.68 -0.05
CA THR A 238 11.87 -9.97 -0.55
C THR A 238 11.35 -10.27 -1.96
N ALA A 239 10.08 -9.97 -2.25
CA ALA A 239 9.53 -10.08 -3.60
C ALA A 239 10.32 -9.24 -4.61
N TRP A 240 10.68 -8.00 -4.25
CA TRP A 240 11.54 -7.15 -5.07
C TRP A 240 12.92 -7.78 -5.33
N GLN A 241 13.53 -8.41 -4.33
CA GLN A 241 14.82 -9.09 -4.49
C GLN A 241 14.71 -10.27 -5.45
N LEU A 242 13.66 -11.09 -5.35
CA LEU A 242 13.41 -12.21 -6.25
C LEU A 242 13.22 -11.72 -7.69
N MET A 243 12.37 -10.70 -7.90
CA MET A 243 12.18 -10.08 -9.22
C MET A 243 13.48 -9.51 -9.81
N ALA A 244 14.32 -8.90 -8.98
CA ALA A 244 15.61 -8.35 -9.43
C ALA A 244 16.62 -9.45 -9.79
N GLN A 245 16.52 -10.63 -9.20
CA GLN A 245 17.32 -11.80 -9.57
C GLN A 245 16.81 -12.42 -10.87
N GLU A 246 15.51 -12.60 -11.01
CA GLU A 246 14.89 -13.13 -12.24
C GLU A 246 15.07 -12.19 -13.43
N GLY A 247 14.98 -10.88 -13.23
CA GLY A 247 15.22 -9.87 -14.26
C GLY A 247 16.67 -9.79 -14.76
N LYS A 248 17.63 -10.37 -14.02
CA LYS A 248 19.00 -10.63 -14.53
C LYS A 248 19.06 -11.87 -15.43
N HIS A 249 17.97 -12.64 -15.50
CA HIS A 249 17.90 -13.94 -16.17
C HIS A 249 16.76 -14.10 -17.22
N ALA A 250 15.68 -13.28 -17.27
CA ALA A 250 14.68 -13.14 -18.37
C ALA A 250 13.62 -12.06 -18.00
N TRP A 251 12.82 -11.37 -18.84
CA TRP A 251 12.25 -11.59 -20.19
C TRP A 251 12.29 -10.27 -21.02
N THR A 252 12.75 -10.34 -22.27
CA THR A 252 12.48 -9.37 -23.35
C THR A 252 11.56 -9.99 -24.37
#